data_AF-A0A3C0YNE0-F1
#
_entry.id   AF-A0A3C0YNE0-F1
#
_cell.length_a   1.000
_cell.length_b   1.000
_cell.length_c   1.000
_cell.angle_alpha   90.00
_cell.angle_beta   90.00
_cell.angle_gamma   90.00
#
_symmetry.space_group_name_H-M   'P 1'
#
loop_
_entity.id
_entity.type
_entity.pdbx_description
1 polymer ?
#
loop_
_entity_poly.entity_id
_entity_poly.type
_entity_poly.pdbx_seq_one_letter_code
_entity_poly.pdbx_strand_id
1 'polypeptide(L)'
;MPGIIDLQLNLREPGNQYKSTLESEMKAANAGGITGMVCPPDTTPILDEPGLVKMLKNKSEALKLGNVFPLGALTQKLNGKLLTEINDLYESGCIGFSQAEKPIQDTEVLYRSFQYLSTFDLKAFLRAEDAYLSEKGIINAGEISTRLGLKGIQSISETTAINKI
;
A
#
# COMPACT_ATOMS: atom_id res chain seq x y z
N MET A 1 8.52 21.71 16.86
CA MET A 1 8.64 20.26 16.60
C MET A 1 8.70 20.03 15.10
N PRO A 2 9.48 19.06 14.61
CA PRO A 2 9.35 18.59 13.23
C PRO A 2 7.96 17.96 13.02
N GLY A 3 7.43 18.02 11.81
CA GLY A 3 6.12 17.45 11.50
C GLY A 3 6.15 15.91 11.44
N ILE A 4 5.01 15.29 11.70
CA ILE A 4 4.86 13.82 11.72
C ILE A 4 4.84 13.30 10.27
N ILE A 5 5.37 12.10 10.05
CA ILE A 5 5.28 11.37 8.79
C ILE A 5 4.43 10.13 9.02
N ASP A 6 3.33 10.00 8.28
CA ASP A 6 2.50 8.80 8.24
C ASP A 6 2.95 7.92 7.06
N LEU A 7 3.21 6.64 7.33
CA LEU A 7 3.70 5.66 6.36
C LEU A 7 2.59 4.91 5.62
N GLN A 8 1.32 5.04 6.01
CA GLN A 8 0.21 4.27 5.45
C GLN A 8 -1.07 5.10 5.39
N LEU A 9 -1.11 6.07 4.46
CA LEU A 9 -2.25 6.97 4.31
C LEU A 9 -3.02 6.74 3.00
N ASN A 10 -4.29 6.41 3.13
CA ASN A 10 -5.18 6.14 2.00
C ASN A 10 -5.92 7.42 1.57
N LEU A 11 -5.42 8.07 0.51
CA LEU A 11 -5.94 9.36 0.01
C LEU A 11 -7.28 9.25 -0.72
N ARG A 12 -7.75 8.02 -1.02
CA ARG A 12 -9.00 7.68 -1.75
C ARG A 12 -9.17 8.31 -3.12
N GLU A 13 -8.23 9.13 -3.55
CA GLU A 13 -8.20 9.77 -4.85
C GLU A 13 -6.84 9.50 -5.52
N PRO A 14 -6.81 9.02 -6.78
CA PRO A 14 -7.93 8.89 -7.73
C PRO A 14 -8.92 7.73 -7.45
N GLY A 15 -10.19 7.97 -7.83
CA GLY A 15 -11.24 6.99 -8.15
C GLY A 15 -12.19 6.55 -7.05
N ASN A 16 -11.89 6.81 -5.77
CA ASN A 16 -12.85 6.63 -4.67
C ASN A 16 -13.32 7.97 -4.09
N GLN A 17 -13.48 9.00 -4.93
CA GLN A 17 -13.84 10.36 -4.48
C GLN A 17 -15.17 10.46 -3.75
N TYR A 18 -16.05 9.47 -3.93
CA TYR A 18 -17.32 9.36 -3.18
C TYR A 18 -17.11 9.06 -1.69
N LYS A 19 -15.95 8.50 -1.29
CA LYS A 19 -15.58 8.28 0.12
C LYS A 19 -14.94 9.53 0.71
N SER A 20 -13.93 10.07 0.02
CA SER A 20 -13.22 11.30 0.39
C SER A 20 -12.38 11.79 -0.78
N THR A 21 -11.98 13.06 -0.73
CA THR A 21 -11.11 13.69 -1.74
C THR A 21 -9.68 13.86 -1.22
N LEU A 22 -8.73 13.98 -2.14
CA LEU A 22 -7.32 14.26 -1.83
C LEU A 22 -7.17 15.44 -0.87
N GLU A 23 -7.88 16.54 -1.14
CA GLU A 23 -7.86 17.74 -0.31
C GLU A 23 -8.42 17.49 1.09
N SER A 24 -9.52 16.75 1.21
CA SER A 24 -10.13 16.46 2.52
C SER A 24 -9.24 15.59 3.41
N GLU A 25 -8.61 14.56 2.84
CA GLU A 25 -7.69 13.66 3.57
C GLU A 25 -6.41 14.41 3.97
N MET A 26 -5.82 15.22 3.08
CA MET A 26 -4.64 16.02 3.41
C MET A 26 -4.95 17.09 4.47
N LYS A 27 -6.14 17.70 4.47
CA LYS A 27 -6.57 18.60 5.55
C LYS A 27 -6.71 17.86 6.88
N ALA A 28 -7.30 16.67 6.87
CA ALA A 28 -7.45 15.85 8.08
C ALA A 28 -6.08 15.45 8.66
N ALA A 29 -5.16 15.02 7.80
CA ALA A 29 -3.80 14.68 8.19
C ALA A 29 -3.03 15.88 8.76
N ASN A 30 -3.09 17.05 8.12
CA ASN A 30 -2.46 18.27 8.65
C ASN A 30 -3.05 18.71 9.98
N ALA A 31 -4.37 18.60 10.16
CA ALA A 31 -5.01 18.91 11.44
C ALA A 31 -4.51 17.99 12.57
N GLY A 32 -4.10 16.76 12.25
CA GLY A 32 -3.43 15.84 13.15
C GLY A 32 -1.92 16.07 13.33
N GLY A 33 -1.33 17.07 12.66
CA GLY A 33 0.10 17.36 12.70
C GLY A 33 0.97 16.52 11.76
N ILE A 34 0.35 15.77 10.84
CA ILE A 34 1.05 14.99 9.80
C ILE A 34 1.39 15.91 8.64
N THR A 35 2.66 15.97 8.28
CA THR A 35 3.20 16.84 7.21
C THR A 35 3.80 16.05 6.05
N GLY A 36 4.07 14.75 6.26
CA GLY A 36 4.50 13.82 5.23
C GLY A 36 3.58 12.59 5.21
N MET A 37 3.13 12.19 4.03
CA MET A 37 2.09 11.17 3.86
C MET A 37 2.54 10.19 2.80
N VAL A 38 2.77 8.93 3.18
CA VAL A 38 3.08 7.86 2.23
C VAL A 38 1.78 7.23 1.76
N CYS A 39 1.58 7.18 0.44
CA CYS A 39 0.34 6.70 -0.17
C CYS A 39 0.54 5.33 -0.81
N PRO A 40 -0.21 4.29 -0.39
CA PRO A 40 -0.21 2.98 -1.03
C PRO A 40 -0.73 3.03 -2.49
N PRO A 41 -0.39 2.03 -3.32
CA PRO A 41 -0.70 2.04 -4.75
C PRO A 41 -2.13 1.59 -5.10
N ASP A 42 -3.00 1.28 -4.12
CA ASP A 42 -4.36 0.77 -4.32
C ASP A 42 -5.41 1.85 -4.62
N THR A 43 -4.98 2.95 -5.23
CA THR A 43 -5.89 3.93 -5.83
C THR A 43 -6.61 3.33 -7.05
N THR A 44 -7.59 4.06 -7.58
CA THR A 44 -8.32 3.67 -8.80
C THR A 44 -8.19 4.78 -9.85
N PRO A 45 -7.32 4.66 -10.87
CA PRO A 45 -6.48 3.50 -11.21
C PRO A 45 -5.32 3.27 -10.24
N ILE A 46 -4.78 2.05 -10.27
CA ILE A 46 -3.64 1.61 -9.44
C ILE A 46 -2.38 2.38 -9.85
N LEU A 47 -1.48 2.65 -8.90
CA LEU A 47 -0.20 3.32 -9.19
C LEU A 47 0.84 2.35 -9.78
N ASP A 48 0.52 1.75 -10.93
CA ASP A 48 1.41 0.85 -11.69
C ASP A 48 1.99 1.51 -12.96
N GLU A 49 1.65 2.76 -13.25
CA GLU A 49 2.18 3.54 -14.38
C GLU A 49 2.81 4.88 -13.94
N PRO A 50 3.96 5.28 -14.52
CA PRO A 50 4.64 6.55 -14.19
C PRO A 50 3.79 7.81 -14.31
N GLY A 51 2.88 7.84 -15.29
CA GLY A 51 2.00 8.99 -15.52
C GLY A 51 1.06 9.26 -14.35
N LEU A 52 0.55 8.19 -13.74
CA LEU A 52 -0.37 8.26 -12.60
C LEU A 52 0.33 8.78 -11.34
N VAL A 53 1.57 8.31 -11.12
CA VAL A 53 2.41 8.77 -10.01
C VAL A 53 2.69 10.27 -10.13
N LYS A 54 3.13 10.73 -11.31
CA LYS A 54 3.38 12.15 -11.57
C LYS A 54 2.12 12.99 -11.42
N MET A 55 0.98 12.51 -11.90
CA MET A 55 -0.30 13.18 -11.72
C MET A 55 -0.65 13.36 -10.24
N LEU A 56 -0.54 12.30 -9.43
CA LEU A 56 -0.84 12.36 -8.00
C LEU A 56 0.09 13.35 -7.28
N LYS A 57 1.39 13.30 -7.56
CA LYS A 57 2.37 14.25 -7.00
C LYS A 57 2.01 15.69 -7.35
N ASN A 58 1.86 16.00 -8.64
CA ASN A 58 1.53 17.35 -9.10
C ASN A 58 0.24 17.88 -8.47
N LYS A 59 -0.78 17.02 -8.34
CA LYS A 59 -2.05 17.39 -7.72
C LYS A 59 -1.89 17.66 -6.22
N SER A 60 -1.13 16.84 -5.52
CA SER A 60 -0.86 17.02 -4.09
C SER A 60 -0.04 18.29 -3.80
N GLU A 61 0.98 18.58 -4.63
CA GLU A 61 1.82 19.77 -4.51
C GLU A 61 1.02 21.06 -4.72
N ALA A 62 0.05 21.04 -5.66
CA ALA A 62 -0.84 22.17 -5.91
C ALA A 62 -1.70 22.55 -4.69
N LEU A 63 -2.03 21.57 -3.83
CA LEU A 63 -2.83 21.81 -2.62
C LEU A 63 -2.02 22.49 -1.50
N LYS A 64 -0.69 22.33 -1.49
CA LYS A 64 0.21 22.87 -0.45
C LYS A 64 -0.18 22.46 0.98
N LEU A 65 -0.69 21.25 1.12
CA LEU A 65 -1.17 20.66 2.37
C LEU A 65 -0.21 19.56 2.88
N GLY A 66 1.10 19.74 2.72
CA GLY A 66 2.11 18.74 3.08
C GLY A 66 2.60 17.92 1.88
N ASN A 67 3.54 17.02 2.16
CA ASN A 67 4.24 16.24 1.14
C ASN A 67 3.61 14.85 0.99
N VAL A 68 3.26 14.47 -0.23
CA VAL A 68 2.77 13.11 -0.55
C VAL A 68 3.89 12.32 -1.22
N PHE A 69 4.17 11.15 -0.66
CA PHE A 69 5.18 10.21 -1.14
C PHE A 69 4.47 8.93 -1.64
N PRO A 70 4.23 8.80 -2.95
CA PRO A 70 3.56 7.63 -3.49
C PRO A 70 4.45 6.38 -3.39
N LEU A 71 3.82 5.24 -3.13
CA LEU A 71 4.38 3.92 -3.33
C LEU A 71 3.92 3.40 -4.70
N GLY A 72 4.84 2.75 -5.42
CA GLY A 72 4.53 2.06 -6.66
C GLY A 72 3.89 0.70 -6.38
N ALA A 73 3.02 0.25 -7.27
CA ALA A 73 2.52 -1.12 -7.23
C ALA A 73 3.68 -2.10 -7.47
N LEU A 74 3.81 -3.13 -6.63
CA LEU A 74 4.86 -4.15 -6.77
C LEU A 74 4.58 -5.10 -7.94
N THR A 75 3.29 -5.40 -8.18
CA THR A 75 2.84 -6.20 -9.32
C THR A 75 1.81 -5.44 -10.15
N GLN A 76 1.78 -5.73 -11.46
CA GLN A 76 0.85 -5.09 -12.39
C GLN A 76 -0.59 -5.30 -11.91
N LYS A 77 -1.36 -4.21 -11.81
CA LYS A 77 -2.74 -4.23 -11.31
C LYS A 77 -2.92 -4.89 -9.93
N LEU A 78 -1.84 -4.99 -9.14
CA LEU A 78 -1.81 -5.70 -7.86
C LEU A 78 -2.35 -7.14 -7.97
N ASN A 79 -1.99 -7.85 -9.05
CA ASN A 79 -2.50 -9.21 -9.33
C ASN A 79 -1.62 -10.33 -8.75
N GLY A 80 -0.43 -10.02 -8.25
CA GLY A 80 0.48 -10.99 -7.63
C GLY A 80 1.18 -11.93 -8.63
N LYS A 81 1.17 -11.63 -9.94
CA LYS A 81 1.73 -12.50 -10.99
C LYS A 81 2.96 -11.93 -11.66
N LEU A 82 2.90 -10.68 -12.13
CA LEU A 82 3.97 -10.05 -12.90
C LEU A 82 4.38 -8.75 -12.22
N LEU A 83 5.69 -8.55 -12.06
CA LEU A 83 6.25 -7.31 -11.51
C LEU A 83 5.94 -6.12 -12.43
N THR A 84 5.82 -4.94 -11.84
CA THR A 84 5.74 -3.68 -12.60
C THR A 84 7.12 -3.26 -13.13
N GLU A 85 7.14 -2.25 -13.99
CA GLU A 85 8.37 -1.56 -14.41
C GLU A 85 8.89 -0.70 -13.24
N ILE A 86 9.53 -1.35 -12.27
CA ILE A 86 9.96 -0.77 -11.00
C ILE A 86 10.90 0.43 -11.22
N ASN A 87 11.82 0.36 -12.18
CA ASN A 87 12.74 1.48 -12.44
C ASN A 87 11.98 2.73 -12.92
N ASP A 88 11.07 2.58 -13.88
CA ASP A 88 10.28 3.69 -14.41
C ASP A 88 9.39 4.33 -13.33
N LEU A 89 8.82 3.50 -12.45
CA LEU A 89 8.04 3.97 -11.30
C LEU A 89 8.89 4.71 -10.27
N TYR A 90 10.11 4.23 -10.01
CA TYR A 90 11.05 4.93 -9.14
C TYR A 90 11.44 6.30 -9.71
N GLU A 91 11.80 6.36 -10.98
CA GLU A 91 12.13 7.62 -11.68
C GLU A 91 10.94 8.61 -11.71
N SER A 92 9.71 8.11 -11.68
CA SER A 92 8.51 8.94 -11.59
C SER A 92 8.28 9.58 -10.21
N GLY A 93 9.03 9.12 -9.19
CA GLY A 93 9.04 9.69 -7.85
C GLY A 93 8.42 8.79 -6.76
N CYS A 94 8.30 7.48 -7.01
CA CYS A 94 7.94 6.53 -5.96
C CYS A 94 9.08 6.35 -4.96
N ILE A 95 8.78 6.29 -3.66
CA ILE A 95 9.79 6.10 -2.60
C ILE A 95 10.02 4.63 -2.22
N GLY A 96 9.21 3.73 -2.77
CA GLY A 96 9.18 2.31 -2.45
C GLY A 96 8.03 1.63 -3.17
N PHE A 97 7.88 0.32 -2.94
CA PHE A 97 6.92 -0.51 -3.65
C PHE A 97 6.05 -1.29 -2.68
N SER A 98 4.77 -1.48 -3.02
CA SER A 98 3.81 -2.15 -2.15
C SER A 98 2.86 -3.03 -2.95
N GLN A 99 2.37 -4.08 -2.30
CA GLN A 99 1.24 -4.86 -2.78
C GLN A 99 -0.09 -4.41 -2.13
N ALA A 100 -0.07 -3.26 -1.44
CA ALA A 100 -1.19 -2.71 -0.68
C ALA A 100 -1.85 -3.76 0.23
N GLU A 101 -3.17 -3.87 0.17
CA GLU A 101 -3.98 -4.77 1.00
C GLU A 101 -4.09 -6.20 0.45
N LYS A 102 -3.30 -6.57 -0.58
CA LYS A 102 -3.36 -7.90 -1.20
C LYS A 102 -2.10 -8.72 -0.89
N PRO A 103 -2.23 -9.99 -0.49
CA PRO A 103 -1.07 -10.86 -0.33
C PRO A 103 -0.56 -11.34 -1.70
N ILE A 104 0.75 -11.56 -1.82
CA ILE A 104 1.35 -12.28 -2.95
C ILE A 104 1.28 -13.77 -2.63
N GLN A 105 0.49 -14.52 -3.40
CA GLN A 105 0.31 -15.96 -3.21
C GLN A 105 1.55 -16.76 -3.66
N ASP A 106 2.12 -16.37 -4.79
CA ASP A 106 3.26 -17.04 -5.38
C ASP A 106 4.57 -16.59 -4.69
N THR A 107 5.18 -17.51 -3.95
CA THR A 107 6.42 -17.24 -3.23
C THR A 107 7.61 -16.99 -4.17
N GLU A 108 7.57 -17.52 -5.40
CA GLU A 108 8.58 -17.21 -6.41
C GLU A 108 8.47 -15.76 -6.89
N VAL A 109 7.25 -15.25 -7.10
CA VAL A 109 7.02 -13.84 -7.42
C VAL A 109 7.50 -12.95 -6.27
N LEU A 110 7.18 -13.31 -5.03
CA LEU A 110 7.66 -12.58 -3.84
C LEU A 110 9.19 -12.54 -3.78
N TYR A 111 9.84 -13.69 -3.92
CA TYR A 111 11.31 -13.78 -3.89
C TYR A 111 11.97 -12.96 -5.00
N ARG A 112 11.50 -13.10 -6.25
CA ARG A 112 11.99 -12.30 -7.39
C ARG A 112 11.78 -10.81 -7.17
N SER A 113 10.66 -10.42 -6.55
CA SER A 113 10.38 -9.02 -6.22
C SER A 113 11.45 -8.43 -5.28
N PHE A 114 11.88 -9.19 -4.27
CA PHE A 114 12.94 -8.74 -3.36
C PHE A 114 14.30 -8.69 -4.02
N GLN A 115 14.64 -9.67 -4.86
CA GLN A 115 15.88 -9.64 -5.65
C GLN A 115 15.94 -8.39 -6.52
N TYR A 116 14.83 -8.05 -7.17
CA TYR A 116 14.75 -6.87 -8.01
C TYR A 116 14.87 -5.58 -7.19
N LEU A 117 14.08 -5.42 -6.12
CA LEU A 117 14.14 -4.25 -5.25
C LEU A 117 15.53 -4.06 -4.61
N SER A 118 16.17 -5.16 -4.20
CA SER A 118 17.53 -5.15 -3.65
C SER A 118 18.58 -4.68 -4.67
N THR A 119 18.36 -4.89 -5.97
CA THR A 119 19.28 -4.43 -7.03
C THR A 119 19.35 -2.90 -7.08
N PHE A 120 18.26 -2.22 -6.70
CA PHE A 120 18.12 -0.76 -6.77
C PHE A 120 18.10 -0.08 -5.38
N ASP A 121 18.40 -0.81 -4.30
CA ASP A 121 18.30 -0.34 -2.91
C ASP A 121 16.90 0.24 -2.56
N LEU A 122 15.86 -0.41 -3.09
CA LEU A 122 14.46 -0.02 -2.92
C LEU A 122 13.78 -0.85 -1.84
N LYS A 123 12.79 -0.24 -1.18
CA LYS A 123 12.08 -0.85 -0.05
C LYS A 123 10.71 -1.39 -0.46
N ALA A 124 10.37 -2.54 0.12
CA ALA A 124 9.03 -3.11 0.04
C ALA A 124 8.20 -2.73 1.27
N PHE A 125 6.97 -2.29 1.05
CA PHE A 125 5.96 -2.01 2.07
C PHE A 125 4.87 -3.07 1.91
N LEU A 126 4.98 -4.15 2.68
CA LEU A 126 4.08 -5.31 2.58
C LEU A 126 3.22 -5.41 3.83
N ARG A 127 1.95 -5.78 3.61
CA ARG A 127 1.09 -6.28 4.67
C ARG A 127 1.40 -7.75 4.89
N ALA A 128 1.81 -8.10 6.10
CA ALA A 128 2.08 -9.47 6.47
C ALA A 128 0.77 -10.25 6.60
N GLU A 129 0.37 -10.91 5.51
CA GLU A 129 -0.84 -11.72 5.49
C GLU A 129 -0.63 -12.95 4.59
N ASP A 130 -0.82 -14.15 5.14
CA ASP A 130 -0.80 -15.38 4.36
C ASP A 130 -2.15 -15.59 3.69
N ALA A 131 -2.14 -15.65 2.36
CA ALA A 131 -3.34 -15.68 1.52
C ALA A 131 -4.28 -16.87 1.77
N TYR A 132 -3.76 -18.03 2.19
CA TYR A 132 -4.57 -19.22 2.44
C TYR A 132 -5.11 -19.23 3.86
N LEU A 133 -4.30 -18.78 4.82
CA LEU A 133 -4.69 -18.71 6.24
C LEU A 133 -5.67 -17.55 6.53
N SER A 134 -5.65 -16.48 5.73
CA SER A 134 -6.59 -15.36 5.85
C SER A 134 -7.82 -15.47 4.94
N GLU A 135 -7.90 -16.50 4.09
CA GLU A 135 -8.89 -16.58 3.02
C GLU A 135 -10.33 -16.38 3.55
N LYS A 136 -11.04 -15.35 3.07
CA LYS A 136 -12.42 -15.00 3.46
C LYS A 136 -12.62 -14.69 4.96
N GLY A 137 -11.56 -14.55 5.75
CA GLY A 137 -11.69 -14.09 7.12
C GLY A 137 -12.05 -12.60 7.17
N ILE A 138 -12.88 -12.21 8.13
CA ILE A 138 -13.41 -10.83 8.23
C ILE A 138 -13.18 -10.21 9.62
N ILE A 139 -12.68 -11.00 10.56
CA ILE A 139 -12.41 -10.61 11.95
C ILE A 139 -11.26 -11.44 12.48
N ASN A 140 -10.62 -11.05 13.58
CA ASN A 140 -9.67 -11.92 14.28
C ASN A 140 -10.35 -13.23 14.75
N ALA A 141 -9.67 -14.37 14.55
CA ALA A 141 -10.13 -15.66 15.05
C ALA A 141 -10.01 -15.72 16.58
N GLY A 142 -11.15 -15.90 17.23
CA GLY A 142 -11.25 -15.98 18.69
C GLY A 142 -12.70 -16.05 19.17
N GLU A 143 -12.89 -15.89 20.48
CA GLU A 143 -14.18 -16.01 21.16
C GLU A 143 -15.30 -15.21 20.49
N ILE A 144 -15.02 -13.94 20.13
CA ILE A 144 -15.99 -13.05 19.48
C ILE A 144 -16.39 -13.57 18.10
N SER A 145 -15.44 -13.99 17.26
CA SER A 145 -15.74 -14.54 15.93
C SER A 145 -16.62 -15.79 16.02
N THR A 146 -16.35 -16.66 16.99
CA THR A 146 -17.12 -17.88 17.23
C THR A 146 -18.53 -17.56 17.70
N ARG A 147 -18.69 -16.65 18.66
CA ARG A 147 -20.01 -16.24 19.17
C ARG A 147 -20.88 -15.59 18.10
N LEU A 148 -20.27 -14.82 17.20
CA LEU A 148 -20.96 -14.14 16.12
C LEU A 148 -21.13 -15.00 14.86
N GLY A 149 -20.57 -16.21 14.81
CA GLY A 149 -20.58 -17.08 13.63
C GLY A 149 -19.81 -16.51 12.44
N LEU A 150 -18.85 -15.61 12.68
CA LEU A 150 -18.04 -14.96 11.65
C LEU A 150 -16.76 -15.76 11.40
N LYS A 151 -16.31 -15.79 10.14
CA LYS A 151 -15.03 -16.42 9.79
C LYS A 151 -13.86 -15.58 10.30
N GLY A 152 -13.05 -16.16 11.20
CA GLY A 152 -11.87 -15.52 11.76
C GLY A 152 -10.61 -15.68 10.89
N ILE A 153 -9.74 -14.67 10.90
CA ILE A 153 -8.35 -14.71 10.42
C ILE A 153 -7.48 -15.13 11.59
N GLN A 154 -6.70 -16.19 11.42
CA GLN A 154 -5.83 -16.72 12.47
C GLN A 154 -4.56 -15.87 12.60
N SER A 155 -4.05 -15.67 13.82
CA SER A 155 -2.80 -14.93 14.07
C SER A 155 -1.59 -15.55 13.35
N ILE A 156 -1.61 -16.87 13.13
CA ILE A 156 -0.58 -17.59 12.36
C ILE A 156 -0.50 -17.13 10.90
N SER A 157 -1.55 -16.51 10.34
CA SER A 157 -1.50 -15.91 9.00
C SER A 157 -0.44 -14.81 8.93
N GLU A 158 -0.43 -13.90 9.89
CA GLU A 158 0.53 -12.80 9.96
C GLU A 158 1.94 -13.32 10.24
N THR A 159 2.09 -14.18 11.26
CA THR A 159 3.40 -14.73 11.66
C THR A 159 4.05 -15.55 10.54
N THR A 160 3.27 -16.35 9.81
CA THR A 160 3.77 -17.13 8.69
C THR A 160 4.19 -16.25 7.53
N ALA A 161 3.45 -15.17 7.26
CA ALA A 161 3.81 -14.21 6.22
C ALA A 161 5.12 -13.48 6.55
N ILE A 162 5.33 -13.08 7.80
CA ILE A 162 6.60 -12.46 8.25
C ILE A 162 7.78 -13.39 7.99
N ASN A 163 7.65 -14.70 8.27
CA ASN A 163 8.74 -15.65 8.05
C ASN A 163 9.07 -15.91 6.56
N LYS A 164 8.23 -15.44 5.62
CA LYS A 164 8.46 -15.53 4.17
C LYS A 164 9.12 -14.27 3.59
N ILE A 165 9.14 -13.18 4.35
CA ILE A 165 9.69 -11.86 3.98
C ILE A 165 11.13 -11.79 4.50
#